data_AF-A0A2G2DM47-F1
#
_entry.id   AF-A0A2G2DM47-F1
#
_cell.length_a   1.000
_cell.length_b   1.000
_cell.length_c   1.000
_cell.angle_alpha   90.00
_cell.angle_beta   90.00
_cell.angle_gamma   90.00
#
_symmetry.space_group_name_H-M   'P 1'
#
loop_
_entity.id
_entity.type
_entity.pdbx_description
1 polymer ?
#
loop_
_entity_poly.entity_id
_entity_poly.type
_entity_poly.pdbx_seq_one_letter_code
_entity_poly.pdbx_strand_id
1 'polypeptide(L)'
;MFNEGRSKMTTKHLKIDDSVIDQGDPMAIIAPLWQSVNTYGSKIEYEKGLEQFSYPQRLIFAMMWFIAEFFNGGFYQFYTNATGIVWEDAIDGFELIGII
;
A
#
# COMPACT_ATOMS: atom_id res chain seq x y z
N MET A 1 30.59 12.49 -9.81
CA MET A 1 30.85 11.71 -8.57
C MET A 1 29.63 11.88 -7.68
N PHE A 2 28.71 10.91 -7.68
CA PHE A 2 27.69 10.72 -6.64
C PHE A 2 27.34 9.23 -6.63
N ASN A 3 28.01 8.48 -5.76
CA ASN A 3 27.68 7.09 -5.50
C ASN A 3 28.01 6.86 -4.04
N GLU A 4 27.02 6.93 -3.14
CA GLU A 4 27.15 6.47 -1.76
C GLU A 4 25.75 6.38 -1.12
N GLY A 5 25.31 5.17 -0.77
CA GLY A 5 24.30 5.00 0.27
C GLY A 5 23.06 4.15 -0.02
N ARG A 6 22.90 3.47 -1.16
CA ARG A 6 21.86 2.43 -1.24
C ARG A 6 22.36 1.21 -0.46
N SER A 7 21.90 1.07 0.78
CA SER A 7 22.05 -0.15 1.58
C SER A 7 21.78 -1.37 0.69
N LYS A 8 22.59 -2.42 0.85
CA LYS A 8 22.43 -3.65 0.09
C LYS A 8 21.07 -4.25 0.43
N MET A 9 20.11 -4.10 -0.48
CA MET A 9 18.76 -4.64 -0.30
C MET A 9 18.85 -6.17 -0.24
N THR A 10 18.26 -6.75 0.80
CA THR A 10 18.17 -8.20 0.96
C THR A 10 16.73 -8.63 0.84
N THR A 11 16.46 -9.63 0.01
CA THR A 11 15.14 -10.27 -0.03
C THR A 11 14.90 -11.00 1.29
N LYS A 12 13.79 -10.69 1.95
CA LYS A 12 13.31 -11.42 3.13
C LYS A 12 11.96 -12.02 2.81
N HIS A 13 11.75 -13.28 3.22
CA HIS A 13 10.43 -13.86 3.25
C HIS A 13 9.73 -13.42 4.54
N LEU A 14 8.63 -12.70 4.40
CA LEU A 14 7.81 -12.23 5.52
C LEU A 14 6.51 -13.00 5.50
N LYS A 15 6.16 -13.61 6.63
CA LYS A 15 4.88 -14.27 6.83
C LYS A 15 4.03 -13.36 7.71
N ILE A 16 2.89 -12.93 7.18
CA ILE A 16 1.87 -12.22 7.96
C ILE A 16 0.85 -13.28 8.39
N ASP A 17 0.81 -13.57 9.69
CA ASP A 17 -0.17 -14.47 10.30
C ASP A 17 -0.82 -13.82 11.52
N ASP A 18 -1.66 -14.58 12.22
CA ASP A 18 -2.45 -14.08 13.35
C ASP A 18 -1.58 -13.39 14.40
N SER A 19 -0.34 -13.83 14.61
CA SER A 19 0.58 -13.18 15.57
C SER A 19 0.95 -11.74 15.18
N VAL A 20 0.97 -11.42 13.89
CA VAL A 20 1.18 -10.05 13.38
C VAL A 20 -0.12 -9.26 13.43
N ILE A 21 -1.24 -9.90 13.08
CA ILE A 21 -2.56 -9.27 13.08
C ILE A 21 -2.96 -8.85 14.51
N ASP A 22 -2.74 -9.73 15.49
CA ASP A 22 -3.09 -9.52 16.90
C ASP A 22 -2.31 -8.38 17.55
N GLN A 23 -1.23 -7.90 16.93
CA GLN A 23 -0.51 -6.70 17.38
C GLN A 23 -1.32 -5.42 17.14
N GLY A 24 -2.34 -5.47 16.27
CA GLY A 24 -3.21 -4.33 15.99
C GLY A 24 -2.54 -3.18 15.24
N ASP A 25 -1.43 -3.44 14.55
CA ASP A 25 -0.72 -2.45 13.72
C ASP A 25 -0.94 -2.74 12.22
N PRO A 26 -1.83 -2.00 11.53
CA PRO A 26 -2.05 -2.14 10.09
C PRO A 26 -0.78 -1.93 9.27
N MET A 27 0.14 -1.07 9.72
CA MET A 27 1.39 -0.82 8.99
C MET A 27 2.29 -2.05 8.97
N ALA A 28 2.32 -2.85 10.05
CA ALA A 28 3.06 -4.12 10.06
C ALA A 28 2.52 -5.12 9.03
N ILE A 29 1.20 -5.15 8.82
CA ILE A 29 0.51 -6.02 7.86
C ILE A 29 0.85 -5.62 6.41
N ILE A 30 0.96 -4.31 6.13
CA ILE A 30 1.18 -3.78 4.78
C ILE A 30 2.61 -3.31 4.50
N ALA A 31 3.52 -3.38 5.48
CA ALA A 31 4.92 -2.97 5.31
C ALA A 31 5.59 -3.57 4.06
N PRO A 32 5.37 -4.85 3.70
CA PRO A 32 5.90 -5.41 2.47
C PRO A 32 5.36 -4.68 1.23
N LEU A 33 4.05 -4.41 1.18
CA LEU A 33 3.39 -3.72 0.07
C LEU A 33 3.94 -2.29 -0.05
N TRP A 34 4.06 -1.59 1.07
CA TRP A 34 4.59 -0.22 1.16
C TRP A 34 6.01 -0.08 0.62
N GLN A 35 6.81 -1.14 0.70
CA GLN A 35 8.19 -1.14 0.23
C GLN A 35 8.35 -1.60 -1.22
N SER A 36 7.41 -2.40 -1.75
CA SER A 36 7.59 -3.08 -3.04
C SER A 36 6.61 -2.68 -4.14
N VAL A 37 5.41 -2.21 -3.80
CA VAL A 37 4.36 -1.90 -4.78
C VAL A 37 4.63 -0.52 -5.38
N ASN A 38 4.65 -0.44 -6.71
CA ASN A 38 4.86 0.82 -7.42
C ASN A 38 3.53 1.55 -7.67
N THR A 39 3.23 2.55 -6.84
CA THR A 39 2.04 3.41 -6.97
C THR A 39 2.24 4.60 -7.92
N TYR A 40 3.45 4.79 -8.45
CA TYR A 40 3.78 5.87 -9.38
C TYR A 40 3.92 5.39 -10.84
N GLY A 41 3.84 4.08 -11.05
CA GLY A 41 3.96 3.44 -12.35
C GLY A 41 2.63 3.36 -13.10
N SER A 42 2.62 2.51 -14.12
CA SER A 42 1.41 2.15 -14.85
C SER A 42 0.49 1.24 -14.03
N LYS A 43 -0.80 1.20 -14.39
CA LYS A 43 -1.78 0.27 -13.78
C LYS A 43 -1.34 -1.20 -13.87
N ILE A 44 -0.71 -1.59 -14.98
CA ILE A 44 -0.16 -2.94 -15.16
C ILE A 44 0.97 -3.24 -14.17
N GLU A 45 1.87 -2.29 -13.92
CA GLU A 45 2.97 -2.47 -12.94
C GLU A 45 2.43 -2.53 -11.51
N TYR A 46 1.42 -1.70 -11.21
CA TYR A 46 0.72 -1.72 -9.93
C TYR A 46 0.05 -3.07 -9.68
N GLU A 47 -0.84 -3.52 -10.58
CA GLU A 47 -1.56 -4.80 -10.48
C GLU A 47 -0.61 -5.99 -10.35
N LYS A 48 0.45 -6.02 -11.18
CA LYS A 48 1.47 -7.07 -11.11
C LYS A 48 2.20 -7.09 -9.77
N GLY A 49 2.47 -5.91 -9.19
CA GLY A 49 3.08 -5.80 -7.86
C GLY A 49 2.21 -6.37 -6.75
N LEU A 50 0.89 -6.32 -6.92
CA LEU A 50 -0.09 -6.80 -5.93
C LEU A 50 -0.30 -8.32 -5.95
N GLU A 51 -0.01 -9.02 -7.06
CA GLU A 51 -0.33 -10.45 -7.25
C GLU A 51 0.18 -11.35 -6.12
N GLN A 52 1.32 -11.02 -5.53
CA GLN A 52 1.96 -11.79 -4.45
C GLN A 52 1.33 -11.58 -3.06
N PHE A 53 0.37 -10.66 -2.92
CA PHE A 53 -0.24 -10.30 -1.64
C PHE A 53 -1.69 -10.76 -1.57
N SER A 54 -2.15 -11.05 -0.35
CA SER A 54 -3.56 -11.41 -0.10
C SER A 54 -4.49 -10.24 -0.37
N TYR A 55 -5.73 -10.53 -0.77
CA TYR A 55 -6.73 -9.49 -1.04
C TYR A 55 -6.93 -8.52 0.17
N PRO A 56 -7.08 -8.99 1.43
CA PRO A 56 -7.19 -8.07 2.58
C PRO A 56 -5.98 -7.14 2.75
N GLN A 57 -4.76 -7.60 2.48
CA GLN A 57 -3.57 -6.73 2.55
C GLN A 57 -3.59 -5.63 1.49
N ARG A 58 -4.08 -5.92 0.28
CA ARG A 58 -4.22 -4.93 -0.80
C ARG A 58 -5.20 -3.84 -0.40
N LEU A 59 -6.35 -4.21 0.16
CA LEU A 59 -7.36 -3.27 0.64
C LEU A 59 -6.82 -2.35 1.75
N ILE A 60 -6.15 -2.92 2.76
CA ILE A 60 -5.54 -2.12 3.84
C ILE A 60 -4.48 -1.18 3.26
N PHE A 61 -3.66 -1.65 2.32
CA PHE A 61 -2.65 -0.83 1.68
C PHE A 61 -3.25 0.37 0.92
N ALA A 62 -4.29 0.12 0.15
CA ALA A 62 -4.99 1.16 -0.60
C ALA A 62 -5.69 2.17 0.31
N MET A 63 -6.39 1.70 1.34
CA MET A 63 -7.00 2.57 2.35
C MET A 63 -5.95 3.45 3.05
N MET A 64 -4.79 2.89 3.42
CA MET A 64 -3.73 3.66 4.09
C MET A 64 -3.09 4.71 3.16
N TRP A 65 -2.91 4.41 1.88
CA TRP A 65 -2.47 5.41 0.89
C TRP A 65 -3.50 6.52 0.70
N PHE A 66 -4.78 6.16 0.56
CA PHE A 66 -5.86 7.13 0.47
C PHE A 66 -5.87 8.07 1.67
N ILE A 67 -5.81 7.51 2.89
CA ILE A 67 -5.79 8.27 4.15
C ILE A 67 -4.57 9.21 4.19
N ALA A 68 -3.38 8.72 3.82
CA ALA A 68 -2.16 9.52 3.83
C ALA A 68 -2.25 10.74 2.88
N GLU A 69 -2.72 10.54 1.65
CA GLU A 69 -2.89 11.63 0.68
C GLU A 69 -3.99 12.60 1.12
N PHE A 70 -5.10 12.07 1.66
CA PHE A 70 -6.19 12.88 2.18
C PHE A 70 -5.72 13.81 3.31
N PHE A 71 -4.93 13.31 4.26
CA PHE A 71 -4.39 14.16 5.33
C PHE A 71 -3.31 15.14 4.86
N ASN A 72 -2.61 14.85 3.76
CA ASN A 72 -1.57 15.74 3.22
C ASN A 72 -2.15 16.89 2.38
N GLY A 73 -3.20 16.65 1.60
CA GLY A 73 -3.76 17.68 0.70
C GLY A 73 -5.22 17.45 0.26
N GLY A 74 -5.93 16.57 0.96
CA GLY A 74 -7.34 16.26 0.71
C GLY A 74 -7.58 15.47 -0.58
N PHE A 75 -8.85 15.43 -0.99
CA PHE A 75 -9.27 14.75 -2.22
C PHE A 75 -8.58 15.27 -3.48
N TYR A 76 -8.33 16.57 -3.55
CA TYR A 76 -7.64 17.16 -4.70
C TYR A 76 -6.28 16.48 -4.89
N GLN A 77 -5.47 16.42 -3.83
CA GLN A 77 -4.16 15.79 -3.91
C GLN A 77 -4.24 14.31 -4.26
N PHE A 78 -5.16 13.56 -3.64
CA PHE A 78 -5.35 12.14 -3.94
C PHE A 78 -5.66 11.88 -5.43
N TYR A 79 -6.58 12.63 -6.03
CA TYR A 79 -6.98 12.44 -7.43
C TYR A 79 -5.99 13.02 -8.45
N THR A 80 -5.11 13.94 -8.05
CA THR A 80 -4.10 14.52 -8.95
C THR A 80 -2.74 13.83 -8.88
N ASN A 81 -2.43 13.16 -7.77
CA ASN A 81 -1.19 12.42 -7.61
C ASN A 81 -1.28 11.05 -8.31
N ALA A 82 -0.13 10.52 -8.73
CA ALA A 82 -0.06 9.18 -9.31
C ALA A 82 -0.56 8.09 -8.32
N THR A 83 -0.46 8.35 -7.02
CA THR A 83 -0.95 7.49 -5.94
C THR A 83 -2.46 7.28 -5.96
N GLY A 84 -3.22 8.12 -6.67
CA GLY A 84 -4.65 7.92 -6.91
C GLY A 84 -4.97 6.59 -7.61
N ILE A 85 -3.98 5.87 -8.17
CA ILE A 85 -4.14 4.55 -8.78
C ILE A 85 -4.76 3.48 -7.87
N VAL A 86 -4.65 3.65 -6.55
CA VAL A 86 -5.16 2.68 -5.55
C VAL A 86 -6.67 2.81 -5.29
N TRP A 87 -7.36 3.74 -5.96
CA TRP A 87 -8.72 4.15 -5.58
C TRP A 87 -9.76 3.02 -5.60
N GLU A 88 -9.68 2.07 -6.54
CA GLU A 88 -10.62 0.94 -6.63
C GLU A 88 -10.52 0.07 -5.37
N ASP A 89 -9.31 -0.35 -5.02
CA ASP A 89 -9.03 -1.13 -3.81
C ASP A 89 -9.38 -0.35 -2.52
N ALA A 90 -9.24 0.98 -2.52
CA ALA A 90 -9.59 1.80 -1.36
C ALA A 90 -11.11 1.83 -1.13
N ILE A 91 -11.91 1.99 -2.20
CA ILE A 91 -13.37 1.94 -2.12
C ILE A 91 -13.83 0.57 -1.66
N ASP A 92 -13.34 -0.52 -2.27
CA ASP A 92 -13.64 -1.89 -1.86
C ASP A 92 -13.33 -2.11 -0.37
N GLY A 93 -12.20 -1.58 0.11
CA GLY A 93 -11.80 -1.64 1.51
C GLY A 93 -12.77 -0.93 2.44
N PHE A 94 -13.17 0.30 2.10
CA PHE A 94 -14.09 1.11 2.88
C PHE A 94 -15.51 0.52 2.91
N GLU A 95 -16.00 0.00 1.79
CA GLU A 95 -17.27 -0.73 1.72
C GLU A 95 -17.23 -1.99 2.59
N LEU A 96 -16.14 -2.77 2.52
CA LEU A 96 -16.00 -4.01 3.28
C LEU A 96 -16.06 -3.80 4.80
N ILE A 97 -15.53 -2.68 5.29
CA ILE A 97 -15.58 -2.34 6.73
C ILE A 97 -16.82 -1.51 7.12
N GLY A 98 -17.71 -1.22 6.17
CA GLY A 98 -18.99 -0.57 6.41
C GLY A 98 -18.92 0.89 6.82
N ILE A 99 -17.93 1.64 6.31
CA ILE A 99 -17.80 3.08 6.60
C ILE A 99 -18.33 3.99 5.48
N ILE A 100 -18.71 3.41 4.34
CA ILE A 100 -19.42 4.07 3.24
C ILE A 100 -20.58 3.21 2.75
#